data_AF-A0A822AU39-F1
#
_entry.id   AF-A0A822AU39-F1
#
_cell.length_a   1.000
_cell.length_b   1.000
_cell.length_c   1.000
_cell.angle_alpha   90.00
_cell.angle_beta   90.00
_cell.angle_gamma   90.00
#
_symmetry.space_group_name_H-M   'P 1'
#
loop_
_entity.id
_entity.type
_entity.pdbx_description
1 polymer ?
#
loop_
_entity_poly.entity_id
_entity_poly.type
_entity_poly.pdbx_seq_one_letter_code
_entity_poly.pdbx_strand_id
1 'polypeptide(L)'
;MIETYRAEVVLVTVPLGVLQENIIVFDPQLLPEDKQSVFENFGFGNKTKVKFIGFYSLWIKKKLIYVVLSFDKIFWDPNPTLFAHVNASTSSRGELFLFWCFTKLPVLIVLIAGETANIVEYATDDVIIDRTLIVLRNIFGSV
;
A
#
# COMPACT_ATOMS: atom_id res chain seq x y z
N MET A 1 -11.83 -12.48 31.03
CA MET A 1 -11.95 -13.92 31.35
C MET A 1 -10.95 -14.63 30.44
N ILE A 2 -10.08 -15.47 30.97
CA ILE A 2 -9.10 -16.21 30.16
C ILE A 2 -9.74 -17.54 29.79
N GLU A 3 -9.88 -17.82 28.50
CA GLU A 3 -10.37 -19.10 28.00
C GLU A 3 -9.19 -20.04 27.71
N THR A 4 -9.37 -21.33 27.97
CA THR A 4 -8.33 -22.35 27.77
C THR A 4 -8.88 -23.46 26.89
N TYR A 5 -8.14 -23.78 25.83
CA TYR A 5 -8.49 -24.82 24.85
C TYR A 5 -7.38 -25.87 24.79
N ARG A 6 -7.74 -27.16 24.71
CA ARG A 6 -6.79 -28.28 24.65
C ARG A 6 -6.96 -29.03 23.33
N ALA A 7 -5.87 -29.25 22.61
CA ALA A 7 -5.83 -29.97 21.34
C ALA A 7 -4.50 -30.72 21.19
N GLU A 8 -4.47 -31.73 20.32
CA GLU A 8 -3.24 -32.47 19.97
C GLU A 8 -2.38 -31.70 18.97
N VAL A 9 -3.01 -30.88 18.12
CA VAL A 9 -2.35 -30.04 17.11
C VAL A 9 -3.03 -28.68 17.05
N VAL A 10 -2.25 -27.61 16.87
CA VAL A 10 -2.73 -26.25 16.67
C VAL A 10 -2.25 -25.73 15.31
N LEU A 11 -3.19 -25.35 14.44
CA LEU A 11 -2.90 -24.73 13.15
C LEU A 11 -2.97 -23.20 13.28
N VAL A 12 -1.82 -22.53 13.17
CA VAL A 12 -1.72 -21.08 13.28
C VAL A 12 -1.79 -20.45 11.88
N THR A 13 -2.85 -19.71 11.59
CA THR A 13 -3.07 -19.03 10.30
C THR A 13 -3.21 -17.52 10.44
N VAL A 14 -2.66 -16.98 11.52
CA VAL A 14 -2.71 -15.54 11.77
C VAL A 14 -1.91 -14.78 10.70
N PRO A 15 -2.31 -13.54 10.37
CA PRO A 15 -1.57 -12.70 9.43
C PRO A 15 -0.10 -12.56 9.79
N LEU A 16 0.76 -12.41 8.79
CA LEU A 16 2.19 -12.25 9.03
C LEU A 16 2.51 -11.01 9.88
N GLY A 17 1.78 -9.91 9.67
CA GLY A 17 1.89 -8.72 10.52
C GLY A 17 1.57 -9.00 11.98
N VAL A 18 0.65 -9.93 12.28
CA VAL A 18 0.35 -10.34 13.66
C VAL A 18 1.52 -11.11 14.29
N LEU A 19 2.25 -11.89 13.51
CA LEU A 19 3.47 -12.57 13.97
C LEU A 19 4.62 -11.57 14.18
N GLN A 20 4.74 -10.55 13.33
CA GLN A 20 5.77 -9.52 13.41
C GLN A 20 5.62 -8.59 14.62
N GLU A 21 4.38 -8.27 15.01
CA GLU A 21 4.10 -7.42 16.17
C GLU A 21 4.37 -8.12 17.52
N ASN A 22 4.77 -9.39 17.53
CA ASN A 22 5.05 -10.18 18.73
C ASN A 22 3.89 -10.19 19.77
N ILE A 23 2.64 -10.08 19.30
CA ILE A 23 1.45 -10.08 20.17
C ILE A 23 0.97 -11.48 20.59
N ILE A 24 1.48 -12.53 19.94
CA ILE A 24 1.23 -13.93 20.29
C ILE A 24 2.52 -14.54 20.83
N VAL A 25 2.47 -15.10 22.05
CA VAL A 25 3.60 -15.76 22.68
C VAL A 25 3.51 -17.27 22.43
N PHE A 26 4.54 -17.84 21.82
CA PHE A 26 4.69 -19.28 21.61
C PHE A 26 5.65 -19.86 22.66
N ASP A 27 5.22 -20.93 23.33
CA ASP A 27 6.03 -21.69 24.29
C ASP A 27 5.98 -23.19 23.97
N PRO A 28 7.09 -23.82 23.52
CA PRO A 28 8.37 -23.19 23.20
C PRO A 28 8.28 -22.26 21.97
N GLN A 29 9.29 -21.41 21.76
CA GLN A 29 9.31 -20.48 20.62
C GLN A 29 9.08 -21.19 19.28
N LEU A 30 8.25 -20.58 18.42
CA LEU A 30 7.79 -21.17 17.15
C LEU A 30 8.96 -21.48 16.19
N LEU A 31 10.02 -20.66 16.22
CA LEU A 31 11.22 -20.81 15.40
C LEU A 31 12.48 -20.64 16.27
N PRO A 32 13.57 -21.36 15.96
CA PRO A 32 14.90 -21.10 16.52
C PRO A 32 15.34 -19.65 16.26
N GLU A 33 16.16 -19.07 17.14
CA GLU A 33 16.65 -17.67 17.05
C GLU A 33 17.17 -17.32 15.65
N ASP A 34 17.93 -18.22 15.04
CA ASP A 34 18.52 -18.07 13.70
C ASP A 34 17.47 -17.90 12.57
N LYS A 35 16.21 -18.23 12.82
CA LYS A 35 15.09 -18.15 11.86
C LYS A 35 14.03 -17.11 12.23
N GLN A 36 14.17 -16.40 13.36
CA GLN A 36 13.22 -15.36 13.75
C GLN A 36 13.32 -14.11 12.87
N SER A 37 14.51 -13.84 12.32
CA SER A 37 14.75 -12.78 11.32
C SER A 37 13.88 -12.93 10.06
N VAL A 38 13.31 -14.11 9.81
CA VAL A 38 12.37 -14.33 8.70
C VAL A 38 11.09 -13.51 8.91
N PHE A 39 10.62 -13.32 10.14
CA PHE A 39 9.41 -12.51 10.35
C PHE A 39 9.68 -11.03 10.11
N GLU A 40 10.81 -10.49 10.56
CA GLU A 40 11.18 -9.08 10.37
C GLU A 40 11.37 -8.70 8.90
N ASN A 41 11.67 -9.66 8.02
CA ASN A 41 11.98 -9.42 6.62
C ASN A 41 10.77 -9.42 5.65
N PHE A 42 9.54 -9.67 6.13
CA PHE A 42 8.37 -9.80 5.25
C PHE A 42 7.28 -8.75 5.52
N GLY A 43 7.07 -7.78 4.63
CA GLY A 43 6.05 -6.75 4.83
C GLY A 43 4.60 -7.25 4.76
N PHE A 44 3.73 -6.82 5.69
CA PHE A 44 2.30 -7.14 5.71
C PHE A 44 1.43 -5.88 5.86
N GLY A 45 0.65 -5.52 4.83
CA GLY A 45 -0.21 -4.32 4.82
C GLY A 45 -1.69 -4.63 5.11
N ASN A 46 -2.30 -3.86 6.03
CA ASN A 46 -3.72 -3.95 6.42
C ASN A 46 -4.63 -3.03 5.57
N LYS A 47 -5.87 -3.48 5.25
CA LYS A 47 -6.92 -2.72 4.53
C LYS A 47 -8.10 -2.37 5.46
N THR A 48 -8.80 -1.23 5.26
CA THR A 48 -10.29 -1.08 5.29
C THR A 48 -10.80 0.37 5.04
N LYS A 49 -11.85 0.49 4.18
CA LYS A 49 -12.89 1.54 3.92
C LYS A 49 -12.48 3.01 3.70
N VAL A 50 -12.78 3.53 2.50
CA VAL A 50 -12.62 4.93 2.01
C VAL A 50 -11.57 5.71 2.80
N LYS A 51 -10.33 5.29 2.62
CA LYS A 51 -9.13 5.72 3.30
C LYS A 51 -7.97 5.36 2.39
N PHE A 52 -6.86 6.08 2.47
CA PHE A 52 -5.60 5.66 1.86
C PHE A 52 -5.33 4.18 2.20
N ILE A 53 -5.44 3.28 1.22
CA ILE A 53 -5.36 1.83 1.45
C ILE A 53 -3.91 1.37 1.25
N GLY A 54 -3.07 1.63 2.25
CA GLY A 54 -1.87 0.86 2.58
C GLY A 54 -0.67 0.92 1.62
N PHE A 55 0.51 0.96 2.22
CA PHE A 55 1.80 0.81 1.56
C PHE A 55 2.08 -0.68 1.29
N TYR A 56 2.02 -1.14 0.04
CA TYR A 56 2.49 -2.47 -0.34
C TYR A 56 3.85 -2.38 -1.05
N SER A 57 4.92 -2.56 -0.29
CA SER A 57 6.28 -2.72 -0.83
C SER A 57 6.41 -4.11 -1.45
N LEU A 58 6.34 -4.19 -2.78
CA LEU A 58 6.62 -5.42 -3.54
C LEU A 58 8.12 -5.50 -3.87
N TRP A 59 8.76 -6.60 -3.49
CA TRP A 59 10.21 -6.75 -3.35
C TRP A 59 10.96 -6.90 -4.68
N ILE A 60 11.45 -5.80 -5.28
CA ILE A 60 12.65 -5.77 -6.15
C ILE A 60 13.35 -4.41 -5.98
N LYS A 61 14.16 -4.20 -4.91
CA LYS A 61 15.06 -3.03 -4.69
C LYS A 61 14.50 -1.61 -4.96
N LYS A 62 13.21 -1.48 -5.20
CA LYS A 62 12.50 -0.28 -5.63
C LYS A 62 11.20 -0.26 -4.87
N LYS A 63 11.16 0.61 -3.86
CA LYS A 63 9.95 0.89 -3.12
C LYS A 63 8.89 1.40 -4.08
N LEU A 64 7.71 0.82 -3.99
CA LEU A 64 6.53 1.16 -4.78
C LEU A 64 5.37 1.32 -3.80
N ILE A 65 4.61 2.40 -3.96
CA ILE A 65 3.47 2.76 -3.13
C ILE A 65 2.28 2.91 -4.06
N TYR A 66 1.13 2.43 -3.60
CA TYR A 66 -0.14 2.52 -4.32
C TYR A 66 -1.08 3.42 -3.52
N VAL A 67 -1.63 4.43 -4.18
CA VAL A 67 -2.65 5.31 -3.64
C VAL A 67 -3.96 4.97 -4.31
N VAL A 68 -4.98 4.59 -3.55
CA VAL A 68 -6.31 4.28 -4.09
C VAL A 68 -7.24 5.45 -3.84
N LEU A 69 -7.72 6.05 -4.92
CA LEU A 69 -8.67 7.16 -4.89
C LEU A 69 -10.04 6.66 -5.35
N SER A 70 -11.08 7.02 -4.59
CA SER A 70 -12.47 6.76 -4.94
C SER A 70 -13.15 8.09 -5.20
N PHE A 71 -13.89 8.17 -6.29
CA PHE A 71 -14.64 9.35 -6.71
C PHE A 71 -16.14 9.03 -6.81
N ASP A 72 -16.97 10.06 -6.88
CA ASP A 72 -18.41 9.89 -7.09
C ASP A 72 -18.75 9.56 -8.55
N LYS A 73 -17.92 10.03 -9.49
CA LYS A 73 -18.10 9.85 -10.93
C LYS A 73 -16.77 9.60 -11.63
N ILE A 74 -16.81 8.81 -12.70
CA ILE A 74 -15.67 8.61 -13.60
C ILE A 74 -15.51 9.88 -14.44
N PHE A 75 -14.35 10.51 -14.38
CA PHE A 75 -13.99 11.70 -15.18
C PHE A 75 -12.87 11.43 -16.19
N TRP A 76 -12.26 10.24 -16.16
CA TRP A 76 -11.23 9.82 -17.10
C TRP A 76 -11.81 9.05 -18.29
N ASP A 77 -11.04 8.94 -19.37
CA ASP A 77 -11.39 8.09 -20.51
C ASP A 77 -11.32 6.61 -20.10
N PRO A 78 -12.35 5.78 -20.35
CA PRO A 78 -12.29 4.34 -20.11
C PRO A 78 -11.24 3.60 -20.94
N ASN A 79 -10.72 4.16 -22.04
CA ASN A 79 -9.64 3.59 -22.84
C ASN A 79 -8.63 4.65 -23.28
N PRO A 80 -7.33 4.54 -22.92
CA PRO A 80 -6.68 3.43 -22.23
C PRO A 80 -6.97 3.39 -20.72
N THR A 81 -6.90 2.19 -20.12
CA THR A 81 -7.08 2.00 -18.66
C THR A 81 -5.90 2.51 -17.84
N LEU A 82 -4.86 3.06 -18.47
CA LEU A 82 -3.66 3.57 -17.82
C LEU A 82 -3.20 4.85 -18.49
N PHE A 83 -2.73 5.80 -17.67
CA PHE A 83 -2.04 6.98 -18.17
C PHE A 83 -0.85 7.30 -17.27
N ALA A 84 0.20 7.87 -17.86
CA ALA A 84 1.41 8.23 -17.16
C ALA A 84 1.51 9.75 -16.99
N HIS A 85 2.13 10.18 -15.91
CA HIS A 85 2.49 11.56 -15.65
C HIS A 85 4.01 11.66 -15.55
N VAL A 86 4.59 12.59 -16.31
CA VAL A 86 6.03 12.78 -16.40
C VAL A 86 6.42 14.02 -15.63
N ASN A 87 7.14 13.85 -14.52
CA ASN A 87 7.68 14.98 -13.77
C ASN A 87 8.91 15.60 -14.46
N ALA A 88 9.13 16.88 -14.20
CA ALA A 88 10.20 17.66 -14.81
C ALA A 88 11.62 17.31 -14.29
N SER A 89 11.74 16.71 -13.10
CA SER A 89 13.05 16.43 -12.49
C SER A 89 13.32 14.93 -12.32
N THR A 90 14.58 14.55 -12.51
CA THR A 90 15.03 13.15 -12.40
C THR A 90 14.81 12.56 -11.01
N SER A 91 14.84 13.39 -9.97
CA SER A 91 14.60 13.01 -8.57
C SER A 91 13.12 12.79 -8.23
N SER A 92 12.20 13.44 -8.95
CA SER A 92 10.74 13.29 -8.77
C SER A 92 10.09 12.37 -9.80
N ARG A 93 10.87 11.74 -10.70
CA ARG A 93 10.34 10.86 -11.76
C ARG A 93 9.46 9.72 -11.27
N GLY A 94 9.61 9.33 -10.00
CA GLY A 94 8.81 8.29 -9.37
C GLY A 94 7.58 8.81 -8.63
N GLU A 95 7.39 10.13 -8.49
CA GLU A 95 6.23 10.73 -7.85
C GLU A 95 5.01 10.69 -8.77
N LEU A 96 3.95 9.99 -8.35
CA LEU A 96 2.66 9.98 -9.06
C LEU A 96 2.82 9.72 -10.56
N PHE A 97 3.62 8.72 -10.93
CA PHE A 97 4.11 8.57 -12.31
C PHE A 97 3.17 7.75 -13.20
N LEU A 98 2.33 6.89 -12.61
CA LEU A 98 1.40 6.02 -13.32
C LEU A 98 0.06 5.97 -12.62
N PHE A 99 -1.00 6.10 -13.40
CA PHE A 99 -2.38 6.07 -12.96
C PHE A 99 -3.08 4.90 -13.65
N TRP A 100 -3.75 4.05 -12.88
CA TRP A 100 -4.55 2.95 -13.36
C TRP A 100 -6.03 3.26 -13.10
N CYS A 101 -6.75 3.43 -14.20
CA CYS A 101 -8.17 3.71 -14.25
C CYS A 101 -8.98 2.41 -14.26
N PHE A 102 -9.93 2.28 -13.33
CA PHE A 102 -10.96 1.24 -13.42
C PHE A 102 -12.14 1.79 -14.23
N THR A 103 -12.66 0.96 -15.14
CA THR A 103 -13.74 1.36 -16.06
C THR A 103 -15.12 1.05 -15.52
N LYS A 104 -15.23 0.11 -14.57
CA LYS A 104 -16.50 -0.34 -13.99
C LYS A 104 -16.84 0.34 -12.65
N LEU A 105 -15.84 0.97 -12.03
CA LEU A 105 -15.97 1.64 -10.73
C LEU A 105 -15.20 2.97 -10.81
N PRO A 106 -15.69 4.04 -10.16
CA PRO A 106 -15.01 5.33 -10.08
C PRO A 106 -13.82 5.26 -9.11
N VAL A 107 -12.89 4.33 -9.38
CA VAL A 107 -11.69 4.08 -8.59
C VAL A 107 -10.48 4.24 -9.48
N LEU A 108 -9.49 4.96 -8.97
CA LEU A 108 -8.24 5.21 -9.63
C LEU A 108 -7.09 4.82 -8.68
N ILE A 109 -6.09 4.12 -9.22
CA ILE A 109 -4.88 3.77 -8.46
C ILE A 109 -3.71 4.59 -8.99
N VAL A 110 -2.98 5.25 -8.10
CA VAL A 110 -1.77 6.00 -8.43
C VAL A 110 -0.54 5.30 -7.87
N LEU A 111 0.50 5.20 -8.68
CA LEU A 111 1.74 4.55 -8.31
C LEU A 111 2.82 5.60 -8.03
N ILE A 112 3.55 5.38 -6.95
CA ILE A 112 4.68 6.19 -6.52
C ILE A 112 5.87 5.26 -6.32
N ALA A 113 6.99 5.50 -6.99
CA ALA A 113 8.15 4.62 -7.00
C ALA A 113 9.45 5.34 -6.64
N GLY A 114 10.48 4.54 -6.36
CA GLY A 114 11.87 5.03 -6.24
C GLY A 114 12.09 5.86 -4.99
N GLU A 115 13.00 6.83 -5.06
CA GLU A 115 13.39 7.66 -3.91
C GLU A 115 12.20 8.48 -3.37
N THR A 116 11.28 8.90 -4.24
CA THR A 116 10.09 9.64 -3.84
C THR A 116 9.15 8.82 -2.96
N ALA A 117 9.11 7.50 -3.13
CA ALA A 117 8.31 6.62 -2.28
C ALA A 117 8.79 6.65 -0.81
N ASN A 118 10.06 6.92 -0.55
CA ASN A 118 10.55 7.08 0.83
C ASN A 118 9.98 8.35 1.47
N ILE A 119 9.93 9.44 0.73
CA ILE A 119 9.43 10.74 1.21
C ILE A 119 7.93 10.66 1.47
N VAL A 120 7.20 10.03 0.55
CA VAL A 120 5.73 9.93 0.61
C VAL A 120 5.25 9.07 1.79
N GLU A 121 6.03 8.08 2.23
CA GLU A 121 5.66 7.26 3.39
C GLU A 121 5.52 8.05 4.70
N TYR A 122 6.26 9.16 4.84
CA TYR A 122 6.17 10.04 6.00
C TYR A 122 5.20 11.20 5.82
N ALA A 123 4.59 11.33 4.63
CA ALA A 123 3.58 12.35 4.38
C ALA A 123 2.22 11.88 4.90
N THR A 124 1.41 12.83 5.35
CA THR A 124 0.02 12.55 5.75
C THR A 124 -0.85 12.29 4.52
N ASP A 125 -1.89 11.48 4.68
CA ASP A 125 -2.84 11.15 3.63
C ASP A 125 -3.36 12.39 2.89
N ASP A 126 -3.73 13.46 3.63
CA ASP A 126 -4.24 14.71 3.06
C ASP A 126 -3.25 15.36 2.08
N VAL A 127 -1.95 15.34 2.40
CA VAL A 127 -0.91 15.92 1.53
C VAL A 127 -0.76 15.10 0.26
N ILE A 128 -0.86 13.78 0.35
CA ILE A 128 -0.75 12.89 -0.82
C ILE A 128 -1.99 13.05 -1.71
N ILE A 129 -3.18 13.16 -1.10
CA ILE A 129 -4.44 13.42 -1.80
C ILE A 129 -4.36 14.75 -2.53
N ASP A 130 -3.99 15.84 -1.85
CA ASP A 130 -3.91 17.18 -2.45
C ASP A 130 -2.95 17.22 -3.64
N ARG A 131 -1.75 16.64 -3.51
CA ARG A 131 -0.78 16.53 -4.61
C ARG A 131 -1.35 15.75 -5.79
N THR A 132 -2.04 14.65 -5.51
CA THR A 132 -2.64 13.82 -6.55
C THR A 132 -3.78 14.55 -7.27
N LEU A 133 -4.62 15.26 -6.54
CA LEU A 133 -5.70 16.07 -7.10
C LEU A 133 -5.16 17.21 -7.97
N ILE A 134 -4.05 17.85 -7.59
CA ILE A 134 -3.39 18.87 -8.43
C ILE A 134 -2.96 18.26 -9.78
N VAL A 135 -2.32 17.09 -9.76
CA VAL A 135 -1.90 16.40 -11.00
C VAL A 135 -3.13 16.02 -11.85
N LEU A 136 -4.16 15.44 -11.25
CA LEU A 136 -5.39 15.07 -11.95
C LEU A 136 -6.10 16.29 -12.54
N ARG A 137 -6.12 17.42 -11.82
CA ARG A 137 -6.71 18.68 -12.30
C ARG A 137 -5.95 19.25 -13.49
N ASN A 138 -4.64 19.12 -13.52
CA ASN A 138 -3.83 19.55 -14.65
C ASN A 138 -4.06 18.70 -15.90
N ILE A 139 -4.42 17.42 -15.74
CA ILE A 139 -4.64 16.49 -16.85
C ILE A 139 -6.08 16.58 -17.38
N PHE A 140 -7.08 16.55 -16.49
CA PHE A 140 -8.51 16.43 -16.85
C PHE A 140 -9.33 17.71 -16.62
N GLY A 141 -8.77 18.75 -16.00
CA GLY A 141 -9.50 19.95 -15.63
C GLY A 141 -10.19 19.83 -14.27
N SER A 142 -11.40 20.37 -14.11
CA SER A 142 -12.10 20.31 -12.82
C SER A 142 -12.52 18.86 -12.50
N VAL A 143 -11.86 18.24 -11.52
CA VAL A 143 -12.15 16.91 -10.97
C VAL A 143 -12.67 16.98 -9.54
#